data_AF-A0A1V9K909-F1
#
_entry.id   AF-A0A1V9K909-F1
#
_cell.length_a   1.000
_cell.length_b   1.000
_cell.length_c   1.000
_cell.angle_alpha   90.00
_cell.angle_beta   90.00
_cell.angle_gamma   90.00
#
_symmetry.space_group_name_H-M   'P 1'
#
loop_
_entity.id
_entity.type
_entity.pdbx_description
1 polymer ?
#
loop_
_entity_poly.entity_id
_entity_poly.type
_entity_poly.pdbx_seq_one_letter_code
_entity_poly.pdbx_strand_id
1 'polypeptide(L)'
;MCVRVRFSSRATPRLFDPSTRTITLPASVSRVHTVTAVRAVLAQLAVVQPELGAVCWCGEPVNLLPRVPQQRRNEQVIKHGA
;
A
#
# COMPACT_ATOMS: atom_id res chain seq x y z
N MET A 1 -0.14 -16.61 0.96
CA MET A 1 -0.46 -15.25 1.46
C MET A 1 0.14 -14.21 0.52
N CYS A 2 -0.71 -13.31 0.03
CA CYS A 2 -0.39 -12.26 -0.95
C CYS A 2 0.32 -11.05 -0.30
N VAL A 3 0.94 -10.18 -1.11
CA VAL A 3 1.54 -8.90 -0.66
C VAL A 3 0.47 -7.92 -0.19
N ARG A 4 0.86 -7.04 0.73
CA ARG A 4 0.00 -5.97 1.26
C ARG A 4 0.49 -4.62 0.76
N VAL A 5 -0.43 -3.78 0.30
CA VAL A 5 -0.09 -2.39 -0.08
C VAL A 5 -0.47 -1.47 1.06
N ARG A 6 0.48 -0.63 1.49
CA ARG A 6 0.28 0.40 2.50
C ARG A 6 0.68 1.75 1.94
N PHE A 7 -0.13 2.76 2.23
CA PHE A 7 0.20 4.15 1.93
C PHE A 7 0.74 4.82 3.19
N SER A 8 1.86 5.54 3.06
CA SER A 8 2.50 6.27 4.15
C SER A 8 2.88 7.67 3.68
N SER A 9 2.66 8.67 4.53
CA SER A 9 3.17 10.04 4.30
C SER A 9 4.66 10.17 4.65
N ARG A 10 5.22 9.22 5.41
CA ARG A 10 6.65 9.19 5.73
C ARG A 10 7.42 8.49 4.63
N ALA A 11 8.51 9.12 4.20
CA ALA A 11 9.49 8.49 3.32
C ALA A 11 10.03 7.22 4.00
N THR A 12 9.86 6.08 3.34
CA THR A 12 10.43 4.81 3.76
C THR A 12 11.63 4.47 2.89
N PRO A 13 12.79 4.14 3.47
CA PRO A 13 14.01 3.84 2.71
C PRO A 13 13.89 2.54 1.91
N ARG A 14 12.94 1.66 2.26
CA ARG A 14 12.62 0.44 1.50
C ARG A 14 11.15 0.45 1.11
N LEU A 15 10.89 0.22 -0.18
CA LEU A 15 9.53 0.10 -0.71
C LEU A 15 8.92 -1.25 -0.37
N PHE A 16 9.71 -2.32 -0.21
CA PHE A 16 9.23 -3.65 0.15
C PHE A 16 9.88 -4.14 1.44
N ASP A 17 9.05 -4.62 2.36
CA ASP A 17 9.46 -5.33 3.56
C ASP A 17 9.14 -6.83 3.42
N PRO A 18 10.15 -7.71 3.28
CA PRO A 18 9.95 -9.15 3.13
C PRO A 18 9.40 -9.80 4.39
N SER A 19 9.68 -9.24 5.57
CA SER A 19 9.25 -9.76 6.88
C SER A 19 7.73 -9.69 7.03
N THR A 20 7.14 -8.57 6.61
CA THR A 20 5.69 -8.35 6.68
C THR A 20 4.98 -8.51 5.33
N ARG A 21 5.75 -8.74 4.25
CA ARG A 21 5.28 -8.83 2.87
C ARG A 21 4.51 -7.58 2.44
N THR A 22 4.98 -6.42 2.89
CA THR A 22 4.31 -5.13 2.70
C THR A 22 5.07 -4.26 1.72
N ILE A 23 4.36 -3.77 0.70
CA ILE A 23 4.82 -2.71 -0.18
C ILE A 23 4.31 -1.38 0.39
N THR A 24 5.23 -0.49 0.78
CA THR A 24 4.90 0.85 1.28
C THR A 24 5.12 1.88 0.19
N LEU A 25 4.05 2.57 -0.19
CA LEU A 25 4.08 3.64 -1.17
C LEU A 25 3.78 4.99 -0.51
N PRO A 26 4.33 6.10 -1.03
CA PRO A 26 3.95 7.42 -0.58
C PRO A 26 2.45 7.68 -0.79
N ALA A 27 1.80 8.30 0.18
CA ALA A 27 0.37 8.65 0.10
C ALA A 27 0.07 9.67 -1.03
N SER A 28 1.07 10.40 -1.52
CA SER A 28 0.97 11.33 -2.64
C SER A 28 0.96 10.65 -4.01
N VAL A 29 1.25 9.34 -4.10
CA VAL A 29 1.22 8.59 -5.36
C VAL A 29 -0.24 8.47 -5.82
N SER A 30 -0.53 8.92 -7.04
CA SER A 30 -1.87 8.80 -7.62
C SER A 30 -2.20 7.34 -7.94
N ARG A 31 -3.50 6.99 -7.98
CA ARG A 31 -3.96 5.61 -8.24
C ARG A 31 -3.37 4.98 -9.50
N VAL A 32 -3.19 5.78 -10.56
CA VAL A 32 -2.60 5.34 -11.82
C VAL A 32 -1.14 4.92 -11.61
N HIS A 33 -0.37 5.72 -10.87
CA HIS A 33 1.03 5.44 -10.57
C HIS A 33 1.20 4.34 -9.51
N THR A 34 0.20 4.09 -8.65
CA THR A 34 0.22 3.00 -7.66
C THR A 34 0.44 1.66 -8.35
N VAL A 35 -0.30 1.38 -9.42
CA VAL A 35 -0.19 0.10 -10.15
C VAL A 35 1.22 -0.06 -10.71
N THR A 36 1.74 0.99 -11.35
CA THR A 36 3.10 1.01 -11.90
C THR A 36 4.16 0.77 -10.82
N ALA A 37 4.02 1.43 -9.67
CA ALA A 37 4.96 1.29 -8.55
C ALA A 37 4.93 -0.13 -7.96
N VAL A 38 3.74 -0.69 -7.74
CA VAL A 38 3.59 -2.08 -7.25
C VAL A 38 4.18 -3.07 -8.26
N ARG A 39 3.90 -2.91 -9.55
CA ARG A 39 4.47 -3.76 -10.61
C ARG A 39 5.99 -3.67 -10.65
N ALA A 40 6.55 -2.47 -10.55
CA ALA A 40 8.01 -2.29 -10.54
C ALA A 40 8.67 -3.00 -9.35
N VAL A 41 8.05 -2.93 -8.16
CA VAL A 41 8.55 -3.63 -6.96
C VAL A 41 8.46 -5.15 -7.13
N LEU A 42 7.35 -5.66 -7.66
CA LEU A 42 7.16 -7.10 -7.87
C LEU A 42 8.04 -7.65 -9.01
N ALA A 43 8.31 -6.85 -10.04
CA ALA A 43 9.24 -7.19 -11.10
C ALA A 43 10.68 -7.31 -10.56
N GLN A 44 11.09 -6.45 -9.60
CA GLN A 44 12.39 -6.60 -8.92
C GLN A 44 12.48 -7.88 -8.08
N LEU A 45 11.34 -8.45 -7.68
CA LEU A 45 11.25 -9.76 -7.02
C LEU A 45 11.11 -10.92 -8.02
N ALA A 46 11.39 -10.68 -9.31
CA ALA A 46 11.25 -11.64 -10.41
C ALA A 46 9.82 -12.20 -10.60
N VAL A 47 8.79 -11.45 -10.19
CA VAL A 47 7.39 -11.80 -10.45
C VAL A 47 6.95 -11.15 -11.77
N VAL A 48 6.63 -11.96 -12.78
CA VAL A 48 6.08 -11.48 -14.05
C VAL A 48 4.75 -10.77 -13.82
N GLN A 49 4.61 -9.54 -14.33
CA GLN A 49 3.43 -8.71 -14.13
C GLN A 49 2.62 -8.54 -15.42
N PRO A 50 1.29 -8.78 -15.42
CA PRO A 50 0.42 -8.59 -16.58
C PRO A 50 0.27 -7.11 -16.92
N GLU A 51 -0.02 -6.78 -18.18
CA GLU A 51 -0.16 -5.38 -18.68
C GLU A 51 -1.16 -4.54 -17.89
N LEU A 52 -2.21 -5.16 -17.35
CA LEU A 52 -3.24 -4.52 -16.55
C LEU A 52 -3.29 -5.13 -15.14
N GLY A 53 -3.37 -4.26 -14.13
CA GLY A 53 -3.38 -4.65 -12.73
C GLY A 53 -2.00 -5.06 -12.20
N ALA A 54 -1.98 -5.78 -11.08
CA ALA A 54 -0.76 -6.34 -10.51
C ALA A 54 -1.07 -7.72 -9.90
N VAL A 55 -0.17 -8.68 -10.06
CA VAL A 55 -0.31 -10.05 -9.52
C VAL A 55 0.78 -10.31 -8.51
N CYS A 56 0.43 -10.95 -7.41
CA CYS A 56 1.41 -11.38 -6.43
C CYS A 56 2.19 -12.59 -6.93
N TRP A 57 3.31 -12.92 -6.27
CA TRP A 57 4.05 -14.18 -6.50
C TRP A 57 3.19 -15.44 -6.37
N CYS A 58 2.01 -15.37 -5.74
CA CYS A 58 1.09 -16.48 -5.62
C CYS A 58 0.07 -16.56 -6.77
N GLY A 59 0.19 -15.73 -7.80
CA GLY A 59 -0.72 -15.66 -8.95
C GLY A 59 -1.99 -14.84 -8.71
N GLU A 60 -2.39 -14.64 -7.45
CA GLU A 60 -3.56 -13.84 -7.08
C GLU A 60 -3.38 -12.33 -7.37
N PRO A 61 -4.45 -11.62 -7.77
CA PRO A 61 -4.42 -10.18 -7.97
C PRO A 61 -4.11 -9.44 -6.66
N VAL A 62 -3.26 -8.42 -6.74
CA VAL A 62 -2.92 -7.56 -5.61
C VAL A 62 -4.07 -6.60 -5.35
N ASN A 63 -4.50 -6.52 -4.09
CA ASN A 63 -5.46 -5.51 -3.67
C ASN A 63 -4.76 -4.14 -3.56
N LEU A 64 -5.03 -3.29 -4.55
CA LEU A 64 -4.45 -1.95 -4.69
C LEU A 64 -5.30 -0.85 -4.06
N LEU A 65 -6.44 -1.21 -3.44
CA LEU A 65 -7.25 -0.24 -2.74
C LEU A 65 -6.46 0.31 -1.56
N PRO A 66 -6.41 1.64 -1.37
CA PRO A 66 -5.84 2.21 -0.17
C PRO A 66 -6.60 1.63 1.01
N ARG A 67 -5.90 0.81 1.80
CA ARG A 67 -6.37 0.40 3.11
C ARG A 67 -6.33 1.68 3.93
N VAL A 68 -7.42 2.45 3.88
CA VAL A 68 -7.65 3.63 4.71
C VAL A 68 -7.40 3.13 6.13
N PRO A 69 -6.31 3.54 6.80
CA PRO A 69 -6.19 3.24 8.22
C PRO A 69 -7.42 3.88 8.83
N GLN A 70 -8.25 3.09 9.52
CA GLN A 70 -9.38 3.57 10.31
C GLN A 70 -8.99 4.94 10.86
N GLN A 71 -9.59 5.99 10.30
CA GLN A 71 -9.37 7.35 10.72
C GLN A 71 -9.66 7.31 12.21
N ARG A 72 -8.61 7.36 13.04
CA ARG A 72 -8.77 7.58 14.47
C ARG A 72 -9.35 8.98 14.54
N ARG A 73 -10.68 9.03 14.48
CA ARG A 73 -11.48 10.17 14.88
C ARG A 73 -11.17 10.26 16.36
N ASN A 74 -10.19 11.10 16.69
CA ASN A 74 -10.01 11.52 18.07
C ASN A 74 -11.33 12.20 18.44
N GLU A 75 -12.22 11.45 19.07
CA GLU A 75 -13.36 11.97 19.79
C GLU A 75 -12.84 12.67 21.04
N GLN A 76 -12.13 13.78 20.84
CA GLN A 76 -11.84 14.71 21.92
C GLN A 76 -13.08 15.59 22.08
N VAL A 77 -14.10 15.02 22.73
CA VAL A 77 -15.28 15.75 23.18
C VAL A 77 -14.81 16.78 24.20
N ILE A 78 -14.70 18.03 23.78
CA ILE A 78 -14.60 19.17 24.70
C ILE A 78 -15.97 19.27 25.40
N LYS A 79 -16.13 18.59 26.53
CA LYS A 79 -17.18 18.94 27.49
C LYS A 79 -16.70 20.16 28.27
N HIS A 80 -16.97 21.36 27.75
CA HIS A 80 -17.11 22.53 28.61
C HIS A 80 -18.60 22.75 28.85
N GLY A 81 -19.05 22.36 30.04
CA GLY A 81 -20.35 22.72 30.55
C GLY A 81 -20.39 24.18 30.96
N ALA A 82 -21.55 24.79 30.80
CA ALA A 82 -22.00 25.99 31.48
C ALA A 82 -23.45 25.74 31.89
#